data_AF-A0A0N8VZA2-F1
#
_entry.id   AF-A0A0N8VZA2-F1
#
_cell.length_a   1.000
_cell.length_b   1.000
_cell.length_c   1.000
_cell.angle_alpha   90.00
_cell.angle_beta   90.00
_cell.angle_gamma   90.00
#
_symmetry.space_group_name_H-M   'P 1'
#
loop_
_entity.id
_entity.type
_entity.pdbx_description
1 polymer ?
#
loop_
_entity_poly.entity_id
_entity_poly.type
_entity_poly.pdbx_seq_one_letter_code
_entity_poly.pdbx_strand_id
1 'polypeptide(L)'
;MRPFPLTATALAAALLISPTAAQAATPTIPDDLPIFPQVQENPSVSVTLEDGTPITPDTTVRRGDVLLVHGSGFSPQANRGGFPFPVPPGTPNGLFVLYGAFPEHWKPSEGADSTARTHPHDRMAWVMPEGTLESIPSGVVEMRRSIARQAQPMNQDGSFTARLVVDPSETTPGDRWGVYVYPGAGSHNAAEEFYIPLRYSPEPGPNTPPAPTQDLLIDAPAAFRFAGLTGGAVKAKNGATVLDGERVAFSRDAAAESPEDNGVRKYRGTVVTTAKFTLAEMALADPWLTPLPGGGYAVSALVSRSYNVGPDEMVRVPVGVVGAEQVRG
;
A
#
# COMPACT_ATOMS: atom_id res chain seq x y z
N MET A 1 -68.32 -2.92 -44.37
CA MET A 1 -67.29 -2.30 -45.22
C MET A 1 -66.07 -2.00 -44.37
N ARG A 2 -64.96 -2.70 -44.61
CA ARG A 2 -63.62 -2.27 -44.15
C ARG A 2 -63.18 -1.09 -45.03
N PRO A 3 -62.35 -0.17 -44.49
CA PRO A 3 -61.03 -0.04 -45.10
C PRO A 3 -59.88 0.10 -44.08
N PHE A 4 -58.79 -0.61 -44.43
CA PHE A 4 -57.36 -0.41 -44.18
C PHE A 4 -56.84 0.17 -42.85
N PRO A 5 -55.99 -0.59 -42.11
CA PRO A 5 -55.10 -0.01 -41.11
C PRO A 5 -53.85 0.59 -41.77
N LEU A 6 -53.55 1.84 -41.43
CA LEU A 6 -52.28 2.49 -41.73
C LEU A 6 -51.17 1.88 -40.86
N THR A 7 -50.29 1.14 -41.49
CA THR A 7 -48.94 0.81 -40.99
C THR A 7 -48.12 2.08 -40.86
N ALA A 8 -47.69 2.39 -39.64
CA ALA A 8 -46.62 3.34 -39.38
C ALA A 8 -45.47 2.59 -38.70
N THR A 9 -44.51 2.16 -39.52
CA THR A 9 -43.21 1.65 -39.08
C THR A 9 -42.38 2.85 -38.61
N ALA A 10 -42.27 3.07 -37.30
CA ALA A 10 -41.30 4.00 -36.75
C ALA A 10 -40.03 3.23 -36.38
N LEU A 11 -38.97 3.56 -37.12
CA LEU A 11 -37.61 3.04 -37.02
C LEU A 11 -37.03 3.28 -35.61
N ALA A 12 -36.33 2.29 -35.10
CA ALA A 12 -35.53 2.38 -33.88
C ALA A 12 -34.36 3.36 -34.05
N ALA A 13 -34.11 4.16 -33.02
CA ALA A 13 -32.79 4.69 -32.70
C ALA A 13 -32.71 4.87 -31.17
N ALA A 14 -32.48 3.77 -30.45
CA ALA A 14 -32.02 3.84 -29.08
C ALA A 14 -30.55 4.27 -29.10
N LEU A 15 -30.32 5.59 -29.05
CA LEU A 15 -29.02 6.15 -28.69
C LEU A 15 -28.80 5.86 -27.20
N LEU A 16 -28.27 4.68 -26.89
CA LEU A 16 -27.56 4.43 -25.63
C LEU A 16 -26.26 5.22 -25.69
N ILE A 17 -26.32 6.51 -25.39
CA ILE A 17 -25.14 7.28 -25.03
C ILE A 17 -24.84 6.87 -23.59
N SER A 18 -24.03 5.83 -23.43
CA SER A 18 -23.31 5.62 -22.17
C SER A 18 -22.35 6.80 -22.02
N PRO A 19 -22.49 7.69 -21.02
CA PRO A 19 -21.41 8.57 -20.69
C PRO A 19 -20.36 7.70 -20.00
N THR A 20 -19.39 7.19 -20.76
CA THR A 20 -18.07 6.94 -20.17
C THR A 20 -17.59 8.30 -19.71
N ALA A 21 -17.80 8.62 -18.43
CA ALA A 21 -17.14 9.73 -17.80
C ALA A 21 -15.64 9.46 -17.96
N ALA A 22 -15.01 10.14 -18.92
CA ALA A 22 -13.56 10.16 -19.02
C ALA A 22 -13.07 10.67 -17.67
N GLN A 23 -12.43 9.79 -16.90
CA GLN A 23 -11.86 10.16 -15.63
C GLN A 23 -10.76 11.17 -15.93
N ALA A 24 -11.00 12.44 -15.58
CA ALA A 24 -10.03 13.49 -15.85
C ALA A 24 -8.70 13.12 -15.19
N ALA A 25 -7.63 13.10 -15.99
CA ALA A 25 -6.29 12.83 -15.48
C ALA A 25 -5.95 13.82 -14.36
N THR A 26 -5.32 13.32 -13.28
CA THR A 26 -4.82 14.18 -12.22
C THR A 26 -3.81 15.16 -12.82
N PRO A 27 -3.95 16.49 -12.60
CA PRO A 27 -3.05 17.47 -13.19
C PRO A 27 -1.60 17.24 -12.71
N THR A 28 -0.65 17.31 -13.64
CA THR A 28 0.80 17.22 -13.39
C THR A 28 1.53 18.46 -13.88
N ILE A 29 2.68 18.73 -13.27
CA ILE A 29 3.64 19.76 -13.65
C ILE A 29 4.71 19.07 -14.53
N PRO A 30 5.03 19.59 -15.73
CA PRO A 30 6.06 18.98 -16.57
C PRO A 30 7.46 19.01 -15.93
N ASP A 31 8.24 17.95 -16.09
CA ASP A 31 9.62 17.88 -15.58
C ASP A 31 10.62 18.67 -16.44
N ASP A 32 10.24 19.08 -17.65
CA ASP A 32 11.09 19.79 -18.63
C ASP A 32 10.90 21.32 -18.64
N LEU A 33 10.26 21.88 -17.60
CA LEU A 33 10.07 23.32 -17.50
C LEU A 33 11.43 24.07 -17.47
N PRO A 34 11.58 25.21 -18.16
CA PRO A 34 12.85 25.96 -18.22
C PRO A 34 13.37 26.47 -16.86
N ILE A 35 12.52 26.49 -15.84
CA ILE A 35 12.89 26.88 -14.47
C ILE A 35 13.61 25.77 -13.70
N PHE A 36 13.54 24.53 -14.18
CA PHE A 36 14.22 23.39 -13.58
C PHE A 36 15.61 23.20 -14.20
N PRO A 37 16.60 22.76 -13.39
CA PRO A 37 17.93 22.50 -13.90
C PRO A 37 17.89 21.39 -14.95
N GLN A 38 18.65 21.57 -16.03
CA GLN A 38 18.94 20.47 -16.94
C GLN A 38 19.88 19.50 -16.21
N VAL A 39 19.50 18.24 -16.16
CA VAL A 39 20.26 17.18 -15.49
C VAL A 39 20.85 16.25 -16.54
N GLN A 40 22.10 15.84 -16.32
CA GLN A 40 22.71 14.74 -17.08
C GLN A 40 22.65 13.50 -16.21
N GLU A 41 22.06 12.44 -16.75
CA GLU A 41 21.88 11.17 -16.05
C GLU A 41 22.49 10.05 -16.89
N ASN A 42 22.98 9.01 -16.22
CA ASN A 42 23.34 7.74 -16.85
C ASN A 42 22.96 6.61 -15.88
N PRO A 43 21.67 6.45 -15.58
CA PRO A 43 21.21 5.60 -14.50
C PRO A 43 21.43 4.13 -14.84
N SER A 44 21.72 3.35 -13.81
CA SER A 44 21.83 1.90 -13.87
C SER A 44 21.25 1.28 -12.61
N VAL A 45 20.62 0.11 -12.76
CA VAL A 45 20.00 -0.62 -11.66
C VAL A 45 20.49 -2.06 -11.66
N SER A 46 20.84 -2.56 -10.48
CA SER A 46 21.06 -3.98 -10.23
C SER A 46 20.28 -4.41 -8.98
N VAL A 47 20.07 -5.72 -8.82
CA VAL A 47 19.31 -6.26 -7.69
C VAL A 47 20.04 -7.47 -7.13
N THR A 48 20.06 -7.58 -5.81
CA THR A 48 20.59 -8.72 -5.07
C THR A 48 19.56 -9.24 -4.06
N LEU A 49 19.75 -10.48 -3.61
CA LEU A 49 19.11 -10.99 -2.40
C LEU A 49 19.74 -10.34 -1.16
N GLU A 50 19.12 -10.50 0.01
CA GLU A 50 19.63 -9.92 1.27
C GLU A 50 21.05 -10.36 1.65
N ASP A 51 21.48 -11.55 1.20
CA ASP A 51 22.84 -12.06 1.39
C ASP A 51 23.87 -11.53 0.37
N GLY A 52 23.44 -10.67 -0.55
CA GLY A 52 24.27 -10.07 -1.61
C GLY A 52 24.33 -10.89 -2.90
N THR A 53 23.66 -12.05 -2.98
CA THR A 53 23.61 -12.85 -4.21
C THR A 53 22.93 -12.08 -5.35
N PRO A 54 23.59 -11.86 -6.50
CA PRO A 54 22.96 -11.21 -7.65
C PRO A 54 21.78 -12.00 -8.19
N ILE A 55 20.69 -11.31 -8.55
CA ILE A 55 19.55 -11.98 -9.20
C ILE A 55 19.82 -12.22 -10.68
N THR A 56 19.17 -13.25 -11.22
CA THR A 56 19.08 -13.51 -12.66
C THR A 56 17.61 -13.53 -13.06
N PRO A 57 17.27 -13.43 -14.37
CA PRO A 57 15.88 -13.53 -14.83
C PRO A 57 15.17 -14.85 -14.43
N ASP A 58 15.94 -15.90 -14.14
CA ASP A 58 15.41 -17.20 -13.71
C ASP A 58 15.25 -17.32 -12.18
N THR A 59 15.79 -16.36 -11.41
CA THR A 59 15.65 -16.34 -9.95
C THR A 59 14.15 -16.25 -9.60
N THR A 60 13.73 -17.10 -8.66
CA THR A 60 12.34 -17.13 -8.17
C THR A 60 12.32 -16.67 -6.72
N VAL A 61 11.50 -15.67 -6.44
CA VAL A 61 11.29 -15.15 -5.08
C VAL A 61 9.89 -15.51 -4.56
N ARG A 62 9.77 -15.52 -3.24
CA ARG A 62 8.55 -15.84 -2.51
C ARG A 62 8.19 -14.69 -1.58
N ARG A 63 6.94 -14.69 -1.11
CA ARG A 63 6.49 -13.70 -0.12
C ARG A 63 7.39 -13.73 1.11
N GLY A 64 7.77 -12.56 1.60
CA GLY A 64 8.64 -12.36 2.75
C GLY A 64 10.14 -12.33 2.43
N ASP A 65 10.56 -12.76 1.23
CA ASP A 65 11.95 -12.62 0.80
C ASP A 65 12.33 -11.15 0.69
N VAL A 66 13.61 -10.87 0.86
CA VAL A 66 14.15 -9.50 0.86
C VAL A 66 15.04 -9.30 -0.36
N LEU A 67 14.77 -8.21 -1.08
CA LEU A 67 15.54 -7.74 -2.22
C LEU A 67 16.26 -6.44 -1.87
N LEU A 68 17.50 -6.31 -2.32
CA LEU A 68 18.25 -5.05 -2.30
C LEU A 68 18.39 -4.56 -3.73
N VAL A 69 17.83 -3.38 -4.01
CA VAL A 69 17.88 -2.74 -5.33
C VAL A 69 18.92 -1.63 -5.27
N HIS A 70 19.97 -1.75 -6.07
CA HIS A 70 21.07 -0.81 -6.11
C HIS A 70 20.93 0.08 -7.34
N GLY A 71 20.95 1.40 -7.13
CA GLY A 71 20.96 2.38 -8.20
C GLY A 71 22.26 3.19 -8.20
N SER A 72 22.70 3.60 -9.39
CA SER A 72 23.78 4.57 -9.58
C SER A 72 23.53 5.42 -10.83
N GLY A 73 24.11 6.62 -10.89
CA GLY A 73 24.02 7.49 -12.07
C GLY A 73 22.69 8.24 -12.26
N PHE A 74 21.80 8.18 -11.26
CA PHE A 74 20.59 9.01 -11.17
C PHE A 74 20.97 10.46 -10.80
N SER A 75 20.10 11.44 -11.02
CA SER A 75 20.32 12.79 -10.50
C SER A 75 19.45 13.09 -9.28
N PRO A 76 20.04 13.48 -8.14
CA PRO A 76 19.27 13.99 -7.00
C PRO A 76 18.52 15.30 -7.30
N GLN A 77 18.69 15.87 -8.50
CA GLN A 77 18.05 17.11 -8.95
C GLN A 77 16.96 16.86 -10.00
N ALA A 78 16.78 15.62 -10.48
CA ALA A 78 15.73 15.24 -11.43
C ALA A 78 14.34 15.21 -10.80
N ASN A 79 13.32 14.95 -11.63
CA ASN A 79 11.95 14.69 -11.21
C ASN A 79 11.30 15.82 -10.39
N ARG A 80 11.48 17.08 -10.78
CA ARG A 80 10.96 18.25 -10.04
C ARG A 80 9.52 18.67 -10.43
N GLY A 81 8.96 18.01 -11.44
CA GLY A 81 7.57 18.15 -11.88
C GLY A 81 6.60 17.26 -11.09
N GLY A 82 5.71 16.56 -11.79
CA GLY A 82 4.79 15.59 -11.22
C GLY A 82 3.55 16.20 -10.56
N PHE A 83 2.95 15.46 -9.61
CA PHE A 83 1.74 15.90 -8.91
C PHE A 83 2.03 17.09 -7.99
N PRO A 84 1.03 17.97 -7.73
CA PRO A 84 1.21 19.11 -6.83
C PRO A 84 1.31 18.73 -5.34
N PHE A 85 1.10 17.46 -5.00
CA PHE A 85 1.22 16.89 -3.65
C PHE A 85 1.61 15.39 -3.77
N PRO A 86 2.24 14.77 -2.76
CA PRO A 86 2.60 15.31 -1.45
C PRO A 86 3.91 16.09 -1.40
N VAL A 87 4.82 15.86 -2.35
CA VAL A 87 6.07 16.62 -2.48
C VAL A 87 5.72 17.99 -3.09
N PRO A 88 6.20 19.11 -2.52
CA PRO A 88 5.95 20.43 -3.08
C PRO A 88 6.51 20.58 -4.50
N PRO A 89 5.81 21.29 -5.40
CA PRO A 89 6.29 21.59 -6.74
C PRO A 89 7.73 22.14 -6.77
N GLY A 90 8.54 21.62 -7.69
CA GLY A 90 9.93 22.04 -7.86
C GLY A 90 10.92 21.34 -6.93
N THR A 91 10.46 20.56 -5.95
CA THR A 91 11.30 19.65 -5.18
C THR A 91 11.42 18.30 -5.91
N PRO A 92 12.62 17.70 -5.99
CA PRO A 92 12.80 16.37 -6.58
C PRO A 92 11.87 15.31 -5.95
N ASN A 93 11.04 14.66 -6.77
CA ASN A 93 10.12 13.61 -6.31
C ASN A 93 10.83 12.30 -5.98
N GLY A 94 12.09 12.11 -6.40
CA GLY A 94 12.81 10.85 -6.25
C GLY A 94 12.22 9.73 -7.11
N LEU A 95 12.33 8.48 -6.63
CA LEU A 95 11.99 7.27 -7.37
C LEU A 95 11.09 6.35 -6.54
N PHE A 96 10.15 5.68 -7.19
CA PHE A 96 9.50 4.50 -6.63
C PHE A 96 10.27 3.24 -7.04
N VAL A 97 10.50 2.38 -6.07
CA VAL A 97 11.12 1.07 -6.25
C VAL A 97 10.20 0.03 -5.61
N LEU A 98 9.74 -0.95 -6.38
CA LEU A 98 8.81 -1.96 -5.89
C LEU A 98 8.92 -3.28 -6.65
N TYR A 99 8.43 -4.35 -6.04
CA TYR A 99 8.25 -5.65 -6.68
C TYR A 99 6.77 -5.91 -6.98
N GLY A 100 6.45 -6.39 -8.17
CA GLY A 100 5.08 -6.70 -8.56
C GLY A 100 4.98 -7.25 -9.97
N ALA A 101 3.75 -7.36 -10.47
CA ALA A 101 3.47 -7.68 -11.86
C ALA A 101 2.60 -6.61 -12.52
N PHE A 102 3.06 -6.13 -13.67
CA PHE A 102 2.38 -5.13 -14.47
C PHE A 102 2.12 -5.66 -15.88
N PRO A 103 1.27 -4.97 -16.68
CA PRO A 103 1.11 -5.27 -18.10
C PRO A 103 2.42 -5.15 -18.89
N GLU A 104 2.52 -5.85 -20.03
CA GLU A 104 3.74 -5.89 -20.86
C GLU A 104 4.26 -4.50 -21.26
N HIS A 105 3.37 -3.56 -21.56
CA HIS A 105 3.71 -2.21 -22.00
C HIS A 105 3.54 -1.15 -20.91
N TRP A 106 3.60 -1.55 -19.64
CA TRP A 106 3.46 -0.60 -18.54
C TRP A 106 4.67 0.35 -18.47
N LYS A 107 4.40 1.64 -18.73
CA LYS A 107 5.37 2.74 -18.70
C LYS A 107 4.72 4.03 -18.18
N PRO A 108 5.03 4.49 -16.96
CA PRO A 108 4.49 5.73 -16.40
C PRO A 108 4.70 6.96 -17.29
N SER A 109 5.88 7.10 -17.87
CA SER A 109 6.29 8.21 -18.73
C SER A 109 5.40 8.35 -19.97
N GLU A 110 4.88 7.23 -20.49
CA GLU A 110 3.96 7.15 -21.62
C GLU A 110 2.47 7.25 -21.20
N GLY A 111 2.20 7.61 -19.94
CA GLY A 111 0.85 7.83 -19.43
C GLY A 111 0.13 6.54 -19.03
N ALA A 112 0.85 5.47 -18.69
CA ALA A 112 0.24 4.25 -18.18
C ALA A 112 -0.69 4.57 -16.99
N ASP A 113 -1.90 4.01 -17.03
CA ASP A 113 -2.92 4.32 -16.05
C ASP A 113 -2.44 3.99 -14.64
N SER A 114 -2.64 4.94 -13.72
CA SER A 114 -2.46 4.72 -12.29
C SER A 114 -3.31 3.58 -11.74
N THR A 115 -4.47 3.27 -12.34
CA THR A 115 -5.30 2.12 -11.96
C THR A 115 -4.68 0.79 -12.38
N ALA A 116 -3.82 0.79 -13.40
CA ALA A 116 -3.02 -0.36 -13.81
C ALA A 116 -1.84 -0.63 -12.86
N ARG A 117 -1.82 0.01 -11.68
CA ARG A 117 -0.91 -0.26 -10.59
C ARG A 117 -1.67 -0.76 -9.37
N THR A 118 -1.56 -2.05 -9.08
CA THR A 118 -1.98 -2.60 -7.79
C THR A 118 -0.73 -2.92 -6.98
N HIS A 119 -0.25 -1.96 -6.21
CA HIS A 119 0.80 -2.20 -5.22
C HIS A 119 0.36 -1.62 -3.87
N PRO A 120 0.54 -2.34 -2.75
CA PRO A 120 0.28 -1.75 -1.45
C PRO A 120 1.30 -0.63 -1.24
N HIS A 121 0.83 0.60 -0.98
CA HIS A 121 1.71 1.76 -0.77
C HIS A 121 2.69 1.57 0.39
N ASP A 122 2.46 0.64 1.31
CA ASP A 122 3.38 0.28 2.39
C ASP A 122 4.37 -0.85 2.03
N ARG A 123 4.42 -1.29 0.76
CA ARG A 123 5.27 -2.38 0.25
C ARG A 123 6.15 -1.94 -0.92
N MET A 124 6.52 -0.67 -0.93
CA MET A 124 7.45 -0.06 -1.86
C MET A 124 8.51 0.72 -1.10
N ALA A 125 9.65 0.97 -1.74
CA ALA A 125 10.59 1.99 -1.32
C ALA A 125 10.33 3.26 -2.14
N TRP A 126 10.21 4.39 -1.45
CA TRP A 126 10.26 5.70 -2.08
C TRP A 126 11.67 6.26 -1.85
N VAL A 127 12.53 6.08 -2.85
CA VAL A 127 13.91 6.56 -2.79
C VAL A 127 13.91 8.07 -3.00
N MET A 128 14.42 8.82 -2.02
CA MET A 128 14.30 10.26 -1.94
C MET A 128 15.67 10.93 -1.79
N PRO A 129 15.97 11.96 -2.61
CA PRO A 129 17.07 12.88 -2.35
C PRO A 129 16.95 13.53 -0.97
N GLU A 130 18.10 13.89 -0.40
CA GLU A 130 18.19 14.64 0.86
C GLU A 130 17.26 15.88 0.85
N GLY A 131 16.49 16.06 1.93
CA GLY A 131 15.57 17.18 2.09
C GLY A 131 14.20 17.00 1.42
N THR A 132 14.01 15.98 0.58
CA THR A 132 12.72 15.73 -0.10
C THR A 132 11.63 15.36 0.90
N LEU A 133 11.89 14.40 1.79
CA LEU A 133 10.95 14.01 2.84
C LEU A 133 10.65 15.20 3.76
N GLU A 134 11.68 16.01 4.04
CA GLU A 134 11.60 17.19 4.90
C GLU A 134 10.72 18.30 4.32
N SER A 135 10.68 18.40 3.00
CA SER A 135 9.86 19.38 2.29
C SER A 135 8.36 19.09 2.35
N ILE A 136 7.98 17.82 2.58
CA ILE A 136 6.57 17.43 2.66
C ILE A 136 5.97 18.14 3.88
N PRO A 137 4.92 18.98 3.69
CA PRO A 137 4.31 19.70 4.79
C PRO A 137 3.88 18.75 5.90
N SER A 138 4.25 19.09 7.13
CA SER A 138 3.73 18.45 8.34
C SER A 138 2.67 19.33 9.01
N GLY A 139 1.65 18.71 9.60
CA GLY A 139 0.56 19.44 10.27
C GLY A 139 -0.82 18.83 10.11
N VAL A 140 -1.82 19.63 9.70
CA VAL A 140 -3.23 19.19 9.60
C VAL A 140 -3.41 18.08 8.56
N VAL A 141 -2.62 18.10 7.48
CA VAL A 141 -2.54 17.03 6.48
C VAL A 141 -1.20 16.34 6.68
N GLU A 142 -1.16 15.31 7.52
CA GLU A 142 0.08 14.63 7.91
C GLU A 142 0.40 13.45 6.99
N MET A 143 0.83 13.76 5.76
CA MET A 143 1.27 12.73 4.79
C MET A 143 2.72 12.32 5.02
N ARG A 144 3.57 13.22 5.55
CA ARG A 144 5.00 12.99 5.75
C ARG A 144 5.29 11.77 6.61
N ARG A 145 4.64 11.62 7.77
CA ARG A 145 4.77 10.42 8.62
C ARG A 145 4.51 9.13 7.86
N SER A 146 3.43 9.10 7.08
CA SER A 146 3.05 7.89 6.34
C SER A 146 4.04 7.56 5.25
N ILE A 147 4.56 8.58 4.57
CA ILE A 147 5.58 8.45 3.52
C ILE A 147 6.93 8.06 4.11
N ALA A 148 7.27 8.55 5.31
CA ALA A 148 8.51 8.23 6.00
C ALA A 148 8.68 6.71 6.25
N ARG A 149 7.58 5.94 6.32
CA ARG A 149 7.63 4.47 6.43
C ARG A 149 8.16 3.78 5.16
N GLN A 150 8.08 4.45 4.01
CA GLN A 150 8.60 3.94 2.74
C GLN A 150 9.83 4.69 2.26
N ALA A 151 10.10 5.87 2.84
CA ALA A 151 11.21 6.72 2.43
C ALA A 151 12.54 6.01 2.65
N GLN A 152 13.36 5.95 1.60
CA GLN A 152 14.73 5.45 1.65
C GLN A 152 15.66 6.48 1.02
N PRO A 153 16.91 6.61 1.49
CA PRO A 153 17.77 7.71 1.06
C PRO A 153 18.35 7.49 -0.34
N MET A 154 18.45 8.57 -1.11
CA MET A 154 19.34 8.71 -2.26
C MET A 154 20.54 9.57 -1.85
N ASN A 155 21.74 9.10 -2.18
CA ASN A 155 22.97 9.83 -1.94
C ASN A 155 23.10 11.04 -2.89
N GLN A 156 23.95 12.00 -2.52
CA GLN A 156 24.20 13.20 -3.31
C GLN A 156 24.86 12.93 -4.68
N ASP A 157 25.47 11.75 -4.86
CA ASP A 157 26.02 11.29 -6.13
C ASP A 157 24.99 10.52 -6.99
N GLY A 158 23.73 10.44 -6.55
CA GLY A 158 22.68 9.72 -7.24
C GLY A 158 22.69 8.21 -7.06
N SER A 159 23.53 7.69 -6.16
CA SER A 159 23.48 6.28 -5.78
C SER A 159 22.44 6.01 -4.70
N PHE A 160 21.90 4.80 -4.66
CA PHE A 160 21.02 4.35 -3.57
C PHE A 160 21.08 2.83 -3.39
N THR A 161 20.63 2.36 -2.24
CA THR A 161 20.25 0.95 -2.04
C THR A 161 18.89 0.92 -1.37
N ALA A 162 17.89 0.43 -2.11
CA ALA A 162 16.53 0.29 -1.63
C ALA A 162 16.26 -1.14 -1.16
N ARG A 163 15.90 -1.32 0.10
CA ARG A 163 15.49 -2.60 0.66
C ARG A 163 13.99 -2.82 0.44
N LEU A 164 13.63 -3.90 -0.23
CA LEU A 164 12.24 -4.31 -0.48
C LEU A 164 11.95 -5.65 0.20
N VAL A 165 10.78 -5.78 0.79
CA VAL A 165 10.21 -7.08 1.18
C VAL A 165 9.24 -7.50 0.08
N VAL A 166 9.43 -8.68 -0.50
CA VAL A 166 8.55 -9.26 -1.50
C VAL A 166 7.20 -9.54 -0.84
N ASP A 167 6.20 -8.72 -1.15
CA ASP A 167 4.84 -8.92 -0.68
C ASP A 167 3.84 -8.35 -1.70
N PRO A 168 3.74 -8.98 -2.89
CA PRO A 168 2.86 -8.50 -3.93
C PRO A 168 1.39 -8.64 -3.52
N SER A 169 0.55 -7.82 -4.17
CA SER A 169 -0.90 -7.94 -4.09
C SER A 169 -1.37 -9.33 -4.53
N GLU A 170 -2.39 -9.88 -3.87
CA GLU A 170 -3.05 -11.13 -4.28
C GLU A 170 -3.64 -11.05 -5.69
N THR A 171 -4.00 -9.84 -6.12
CA THR A 171 -4.46 -9.56 -7.48
C THR A 171 -3.53 -8.53 -8.10
N THR A 172 -2.85 -8.92 -9.18
CA THR A 172 -1.99 -8.04 -9.96
C THR A 172 -2.65 -7.65 -11.28
N PRO A 173 -2.36 -6.45 -11.79
CA PRO A 173 -2.92 -5.94 -13.05
C PRO A 173 -2.31 -6.57 -14.31
N GLY A 174 -1.23 -7.36 -14.15
CA GLY A 174 -0.60 -8.12 -15.22
C GLY A 174 0.20 -9.29 -14.68
N ASP A 175 1.03 -9.88 -15.55
CA ASP A 175 1.80 -11.10 -15.33
C ASP A 175 3.32 -10.90 -15.51
N ARG A 176 3.77 -9.69 -15.85
CA ARG A 176 5.19 -9.35 -16.00
C ARG A 176 5.83 -9.12 -14.63
N TRP A 177 6.23 -10.20 -13.97
CA TRP A 177 6.85 -10.15 -12.64
C TRP A 177 8.26 -9.58 -12.66
N GLY A 178 8.54 -8.63 -11.77
CA GLY A 178 9.87 -8.08 -11.60
C GLY A 178 9.96 -6.95 -10.60
N VAL A 179 11.17 -6.42 -10.48
CA VAL A 179 11.45 -5.16 -9.80
C VAL A 179 11.26 -4.03 -10.82
N TYR A 180 10.56 -2.99 -10.38
CA TYR A 180 10.33 -1.77 -11.15
C TYR A 180 10.93 -0.59 -10.41
N VAL A 181 11.72 0.21 -11.14
CA VAL A 181 12.22 1.52 -10.70
C VAL A 181 11.65 2.55 -11.67
N TYR A 182 11.02 3.61 -11.16
CA TYR A 182 10.45 4.66 -12.00
C TYR A 182 10.28 5.97 -11.21
N PRO A 183 10.10 7.11 -11.90
CA PRO A 183 9.96 8.41 -11.24
C PRO A 183 8.80 8.48 -10.23
N GLY A 184 9.09 9.11 -9.10
CA GLY A 184 8.16 9.31 -8.01
C GLY A 184 7.05 10.30 -8.33
N ALA A 185 5.94 10.21 -7.60
CA ALA A 185 4.86 11.21 -7.54
C ALA A 185 4.40 11.81 -8.88
N GLY A 186 4.32 11.01 -9.94
CA GLY A 186 3.76 11.43 -11.22
C GLY A 186 4.73 12.23 -12.10
N SER A 187 6.02 12.29 -11.74
CA SER A 187 7.06 12.77 -12.67
C SER A 187 7.14 11.87 -13.91
N HIS A 188 7.54 12.48 -15.02
CA HIS A 188 7.75 11.85 -16.32
C HIS A 188 9.24 11.93 -16.69
N ASN A 189 9.97 10.84 -16.46
CA ASN A 189 11.38 10.71 -16.84
C ASN A 189 11.66 9.28 -17.32
N ALA A 190 11.62 9.07 -18.64
CA ALA A 190 11.81 7.75 -19.24
C ALA A 190 13.24 7.19 -19.05
N ALA A 191 14.23 8.05 -18.79
CA ALA A 191 15.60 7.60 -18.53
C ALA A 191 15.73 6.82 -17.22
N GLU A 192 14.81 7.03 -16.28
CA GLU A 192 14.82 6.42 -14.95
C GLU A 192 13.79 5.28 -14.80
N GLU A 193 13.24 4.78 -15.92
CA GLU A 193 12.30 3.67 -15.95
C GLU A 193 13.01 2.34 -16.22
N PHE A 194 13.15 1.52 -15.19
CA PHE A 194 13.78 0.20 -15.26
C PHE A 194 12.83 -0.91 -14.90
N TYR A 195 12.96 -2.02 -15.62
CA TYR A 195 12.35 -3.30 -15.30
C TYR A 195 13.42 -4.37 -15.21
N ILE A 196 13.47 -5.05 -14.07
CA ILE A 196 14.38 -6.16 -13.83
C ILE A 196 13.52 -7.43 -13.65
N PRO A 197 13.51 -8.35 -14.63
CA PRO A 197 12.66 -9.54 -14.59
C PRO A 197 13.04 -10.45 -13.43
N LEU A 198 12.04 -10.91 -12.69
CA LEU A 198 12.23 -11.81 -11.54
C LEU A 198 10.95 -12.61 -11.29
N ARG A 199 11.04 -13.94 -11.24
CA ARG A 199 9.85 -14.80 -11.11
C ARG A 199 9.27 -14.74 -9.70
N TYR A 200 7.95 -14.82 -9.61
CA TYR A 200 7.22 -14.98 -8.36
C TYR A 200 6.75 -16.42 -8.18
N SER A 201 6.90 -16.97 -6.98
CA SER A 201 6.15 -18.16 -6.55
C SER A 201 5.21 -17.81 -5.40
N PRO A 202 3.90 -18.15 -5.49
CA PRO A 202 2.95 -17.98 -4.40
C PRO A 202 3.10 -19.05 -3.30
N GLU A 203 3.93 -20.07 -3.52
CA GLU A 203 4.19 -21.09 -2.49
C GLU A 203 4.91 -20.48 -1.29
N PRO A 204 4.51 -20.80 -0.04
CA PRO A 204 5.17 -20.29 1.14
C PRO A 204 6.66 -20.64 1.18
N GLY A 205 7.51 -19.61 1.28
CA GLY A 205 8.93 -19.73 1.54
C GLY A 205 9.26 -19.65 3.04
N PRO A 206 10.55 -19.80 3.41
CA PRO A 206 10.99 -19.71 4.81
C PRO A 206 10.63 -18.39 5.50
N ASN A 207 10.54 -17.31 4.73
CA ASN A 207 10.26 -15.96 5.23
C ASN A 207 8.78 -15.56 5.07
N THR A 208 7.94 -16.42 4.51
CA THR A 208 6.53 -16.10 4.30
C THR A 208 5.82 -15.98 5.66
N PRO A 209 5.14 -14.84 5.95
CA PRO A 209 4.38 -14.70 7.18
C PRO A 209 3.34 -15.82 7.31
N PRO A 210 3.10 -16.35 8.52
CA PRO A 210 2.05 -17.34 8.73
C PRO A 210 0.70 -16.82 8.22
N ALA A 211 -0.06 -17.69 7.56
CA ALA A 211 -1.41 -17.35 7.12
C ALA A 211 -2.25 -16.91 8.33
N PRO A 212 -3.04 -15.84 8.19
CA PRO A 212 -3.91 -15.39 9.27
C PRO A 212 -5.03 -16.41 9.53
N THR A 213 -5.33 -16.63 10.80
CA THR A 213 -6.45 -17.45 11.28
C THR A 213 -7.54 -16.56 11.86
N GLN A 214 -8.76 -17.09 11.96
CA GLN A 214 -9.94 -16.37 12.45
C GLN A 214 -10.28 -16.75 13.89
N ASP A 215 -9.29 -16.66 14.79
CA ASP A 215 -9.41 -17.17 16.16
C ASP A 215 -10.13 -16.19 17.10
N LEU A 216 -10.11 -14.89 16.78
CA LEU A 216 -10.92 -13.86 17.43
C LEU A 216 -11.57 -13.00 16.35
N LEU A 217 -12.89 -12.89 16.39
CA LEU A 217 -13.67 -11.99 15.54
C LEU A 217 -14.12 -10.77 16.34
N ILE A 218 -13.98 -9.58 15.75
CA ILE A 218 -14.44 -8.31 16.30
C ILE A 218 -15.32 -7.61 15.26
N ASP A 219 -16.54 -7.26 15.64
CA ASP A 219 -17.42 -6.42 14.82
C ASP A 219 -16.89 -4.98 14.82
N ALA A 220 -16.67 -4.41 13.63
CA ALA A 220 -16.11 -3.08 13.44
C ALA A 220 -16.93 -2.18 12.48
N PRO A 221 -18.28 -2.20 12.49
CA PRO A 221 -19.10 -1.50 11.49
C PRO A 221 -18.83 0.01 11.44
N ALA A 222 -18.47 0.62 12.56
CA ALA A 222 -18.09 2.04 12.62
C ALA A 222 -16.84 2.36 11.81
N ALA A 223 -15.83 1.48 11.82
CA ALA A 223 -14.59 1.66 11.06
C ALA A 223 -14.85 1.57 9.56
N PHE A 224 -15.62 0.57 9.13
CA PHE A 224 -16.01 0.42 7.73
C PHE A 224 -16.89 1.57 7.23
N ARG A 225 -17.87 2.02 8.04
CA ARG A 225 -18.69 3.19 7.71
C ARG A 225 -17.83 4.45 7.58
N PHE A 226 -16.91 4.67 8.50
CA PHE A 226 -15.98 5.82 8.44
C PHE A 226 -15.12 5.78 7.18
N ALA A 227 -14.50 4.64 6.87
CA ALA A 227 -13.68 4.47 5.68
C ALA A 227 -14.50 4.72 4.40
N GLY A 228 -15.71 4.17 4.32
CA GLY A 228 -16.62 4.37 3.19
C GLY A 228 -17.01 5.84 2.98
N LEU A 229 -17.39 6.54 4.07
CA LEU A 229 -17.78 7.96 4.01
C LEU A 229 -16.62 8.90 3.66
N THR A 230 -15.39 8.52 3.98
CA THR A 230 -14.20 9.36 3.79
C THR A 230 -13.33 8.96 2.59
N GLY A 231 -13.79 7.99 1.79
CA GLY A 231 -13.05 7.47 0.64
C GLY A 231 -11.73 6.80 1.00
N GLY A 232 -11.64 6.24 2.21
CA GLY A 232 -10.48 5.47 2.67
C GLY A 232 -10.75 3.97 2.68
N ALA A 233 -10.02 3.23 3.51
CA ALA A 233 -10.11 1.77 3.57
C ALA A 233 -9.84 1.23 4.98
N VAL A 234 -10.40 0.04 5.26
CA VAL A 234 -9.98 -0.82 6.36
C VAL A 234 -9.05 -1.88 5.79
N LYS A 235 -7.83 -1.96 6.29
CA LYS A 235 -6.81 -2.93 5.85
C LYS A 235 -6.33 -3.73 7.05
N ALA A 236 -6.03 -5.00 6.84
CA ALA A 236 -5.52 -5.89 7.87
C ALA A 236 -4.19 -6.51 7.45
N LYS A 237 -3.30 -6.75 8.42
CA LYS A 237 -2.00 -7.41 8.21
C LYS A 237 -1.51 -8.12 9.47
N ASN A 238 -0.40 -8.84 9.34
CA ASN A 238 0.36 -9.44 10.44
C ASN A 238 -0.45 -10.40 11.34
N GLY A 239 -1.38 -11.15 10.75
CA GLY A 239 -2.27 -12.06 11.49
C GLY A 239 -3.71 -11.56 11.63
N ALA A 240 -4.02 -10.34 11.15
CA ALA A 240 -5.39 -9.88 11.03
C ALA A 240 -5.99 -10.13 9.63
N THR A 241 -7.31 -10.19 9.53
CA THR A 241 -8.06 -10.27 8.26
C THR A 241 -9.32 -9.41 8.30
N VAL A 242 -9.69 -8.80 7.18
CA VAL A 242 -10.98 -8.10 6.99
C VAL A 242 -12.02 -9.10 6.49
N LEU A 243 -13.19 -9.15 7.13
CA LEU A 243 -14.27 -10.07 6.80
C LEU A 243 -15.56 -9.30 6.50
N ASP A 244 -16.18 -9.62 5.36
CA ASP A 244 -17.53 -9.21 4.96
C ASP A 244 -17.83 -7.69 4.98
N GLY A 245 -16.79 -6.85 5.06
CA GLY A 245 -16.94 -5.39 5.13
C GLY A 245 -17.51 -4.86 6.45
N GLU A 246 -17.62 -5.69 7.48
CA GLU A 246 -18.15 -5.29 8.80
C GLU A 246 -17.35 -5.84 9.98
N ARG A 247 -16.54 -6.88 9.75
CA ARG A 247 -15.82 -7.61 10.80
C ARG A 247 -14.33 -7.68 10.51
N VAL A 248 -13.57 -7.88 11.57
CA VAL A 248 -12.15 -8.19 11.49
C VAL A 248 -11.83 -9.41 12.34
N ALA A 249 -10.86 -10.18 11.88
CA ALA A 249 -10.36 -11.36 12.57
C ALA A 249 -8.90 -11.17 13.00
N PHE A 250 -8.50 -11.82 14.09
CA PHE A 250 -7.13 -11.88 14.58
C PHE A 250 -6.71 -13.34 14.84
N SER A 251 -5.44 -13.63 14.56
CA SER A 251 -4.85 -14.94 14.80
C SER A 251 -4.45 -15.07 16.26
N ARG A 252 -4.66 -16.22 16.88
CA ARG A 252 -4.18 -16.49 18.23
C ARG A 252 -2.65 -16.59 18.23
N ASP A 253 -2.03 -15.97 19.22
CA ASP A 253 -0.58 -15.97 19.43
C ASP A 253 -0.24 -16.77 20.69
N ALA A 254 -0.41 -18.09 20.60
CA ALA A 254 -0.15 -19.00 21.71
C ALA A 254 1.31 -18.95 22.20
N ALA A 255 2.25 -18.58 21.33
CA ALA A 255 3.66 -18.44 21.69
C ALA A 255 3.93 -17.23 22.60
N ALA A 256 3.07 -16.20 22.54
CA ALA A 256 3.15 -15.03 23.41
C ALA A 256 2.45 -15.24 24.76
N GLU A 257 1.66 -16.30 24.93
CA GLU A 257 0.94 -16.61 26.18
C GLU A 257 1.91 -17.24 27.22
N SER A 258 1.88 -16.74 28.46
CA SER A 258 2.64 -17.31 29.58
C SER A 258 1.72 -17.91 30.64
N PRO A 259 2.09 -19.02 31.31
CA PRO A 259 1.39 -19.50 32.50
C PRO A 259 1.25 -18.44 33.60
N GLU A 260 2.17 -17.48 33.66
CA GLU A 260 2.17 -16.37 34.62
C GLU A 260 1.11 -15.31 34.31
N ASP A 261 0.58 -15.29 33.07
CA ASP A 261 -0.45 -14.34 32.65
C ASP A 261 -1.87 -14.73 33.10
N ASN A 262 -2.00 -15.68 34.05
CA ASN A 262 -3.28 -16.08 34.65
C ASN A 262 -4.39 -16.40 33.62
N GLY A 263 -4.03 -17.02 32.50
CA GLY A 263 -4.99 -17.42 31.46
C GLY A 263 -5.40 -16.32 30.48
N VAL A 264 -4.64 -15.22 30.39
CA VAL A 264 -4.79 -14.25 29.29
C VAL A 264 -4.53 -14.92 27.95
N ARG A 265 -5.48 -14.82 27.03
CA ARG A 265 -5.29 -15.23 25.63
C ARG A 265 -4.80 -14.05 24.82
N LYS A 266 -3.75 -14.25 24.03
CA LYS A 266 -3.15 -13.19 23.22
C LYS A 266 -3.39 -13.49 21.75
N TYR A 267 -3.68 -12.43 21.00
CA TYR A 267 -3.89 -12.48 19.57
C TYR A 267 -2.95 -11.48 18.91
N ARG A 268 -2.57 -11.78 17.67
CA ARG A 268 -1.72 -10.95 16.83
C ARG A 268 -2.48 -10.43 15.62
N GLY A 269 -2.10 -9.24 15.18
CA GLY A 269 -2.59 -8.66 13.94
C GLY A 269 -2.83 -7.18 14.08
N THR A 270 -2.81 -6.48 12.95
CA THR A 270 -3.03 -5.04 12.89
C THR A 270 -4.13 -4.74 11.89
N VAL A 271 -5.15 -4.02 12.33
CA VAL A 271 -6.20 -3.45 11.48
C VAL A 271 -5.98 -1.95 11.43
N VAL A 272 -5.80 -1.39 10.23
CA VAL A 272 -5.63 0.04 9.99
C VAL A 272 -6.84 0.57 9.23
N THR A 273 -7.50 1.57 9.79
CA THR A 273 -8.60 2.32 9.18
C THR A 273 -8.06 3.67 8.72
N THR A 274 -8.27 3.98 7.44
CA THR A 274 -7.79 5.20 6.80
C THR A 274 -8.94 6.02 6.23
N ALA A 275 -8.73 7.34 6.13
CA ALA A 275 -9.46 8.23 5.23
C ALA A 275 -8.63 8.50 3.97
N LYS A 276 -9.25 9.06 2.92
CA LYS A 276 -8.53 9.47 1.69
C LYS A 276 -7.33 10.36 2.03
N PHE A 277 -6.23 10.17 1.30
CA PHE A 277 -4.94 10.86 1.52
C PHE A 277 -4.35 10.70 2.92
N THR A 278 -4.80 9.69 3.66
CA THR A 278 -4.36 9.43 5.03
C THR A 278 -4.63 10.61 5.96
N LEU A 279 -5.69 11.40 5.68
CA LEU A 279 -6.14 12.51 6.53
C LEU A 279 -6.49 12.03 7.96
N ALA A 280 -6.91 10.78 8.06
CA ALA A 280 -6.98 10.03 9.30
C ALA A 280 -6.38 8.64 9.07
N GLU A 281 -5.65 8.16 10.05
CA GLU A 281 -5.09 6.81 10.12
C GLU A 281 -5.14 6.35 11.58
N MET A 282 -6.00 5.38 11.86
CA MET A 282 -6.13 4.75 13.16
C MET A 282 -5.89 3.26 13.03
N ALA A 283 -5.25 2.67 14.03
CA ALA A 283 -4.94 1.27 14.09
C ALA A 283 -5.50 0.66 15.38
N LEU A 284 -5.94 -0.59 15.27
CA LEU A 284 -6.20 -1.50 16.37
C LEU A 284 -5.33 -2.73 16.16
N ALA A 285 -4.59 -3.15 17.20
CA ALA A 285 -3.67 -4.27 17.11
C ALA A 285 -3.63 -5.13 18.37
N ASP A 286 -3.21 -6.36 18.17
CA ASP A 286 -2.85 -7.34 19.21
C ASP A 286 -3.83 -7.41 20.38
N PRO A 287 -5.10 -7.75 20.13
CA PRO A 287 -6.11 -7.84 21.17
C PRO A 287 -5.79 -8.97 22.15
N TRP A 288 -6.09 -8.74 23.43
CA TRP A 288 -5.95 -9.71 24.51
C TRP A 288 -7.31 -9.96 25.16
N LEU A 289 -7.57 -11.21 25.53
CA LEU A 289 -8.70 -11.59 26.35
C LEU A 289 -8.22 -11.94 27.76
N THR A 290 -8.51 -11.08 28.72
CA THR A 290 -8.16 -11.27 30.14
C THR A 290 -9.35 -11.84 30.90
N PRO A 291 -9.24 -13.01 31.56
CA PRO A 291 -10.34 -13.58 32.32
C PRO A 291 -10.88 -12.63 33.39
N LEU A 292 -12.20 -12.55 33.55
CA LEU A 292 -12.86 -11.75 34.59
C LEU A 292 -13.37 -12.61 35.75
N PRO A 293 -13.37 -12.08 36.99
CA PRO A 293 -14.07 -12.72 38.11
C PRO A 293 -15.57 -12.87 37.79
N GLY A 294 -16.10 -14.10 37.87
CA GLY A 294 -17.49 -14.40 37.51
C GLY A 294 -17.69 -14.94 36.10
N GLY A 295 -16.62 -15.10 35.31
CA GLY A 295 -16.65 -15.62 33.95
C GLY A 295 -16.56 -14.54 32.87
N GLY A 296 -16.32 -14.97 31.63
CA GLY A 296 -16.09 -14.06 30.50
C GLY A 296 -14.69 -13.43 30.50
N TYR A 297 -14.49 -12.47 29.62
CA TYR A 297 -13.18 -11.84 29.38
C TYR A 297 -13.30 -10.33 29.17
N ALA A 298 -12.37 -9.57 29.74
CA ALA A 298 -12.10 -8.20 29.33
C ALA A 298 -11.27 -8.23 28.05
N VAL A 299 -11.68 -7.43 27.07
CA VAL A 299 -10.95 -7.26 25.81
C VAL A 299 -10.12 -6.00 25.93
N SER A 300 -8.81 -6.11 25.73
CA SER A 300 -7.93 -4.96 25.54
C SER A 300 -7.23 -5.06 24.20
N ALA A 301 -6.85 -3.94 23.60
CA ALA A 301 -6.06 -3.93 22.37
C ALA A 301 -5.11 -2.73 22.37
N LEU A 302 -4.03 -2.81 21.61
CA LEU A 302 -3.28 -1.62 21.22
C LEU A 302 -4.17 -0.79 20.30
N VAL A 303 -4.32 0.50 20.60
CA VAL A 303 -5.08 1.44 19.78
C VAL A 303 -4.23 2.70 19.56
N SER A 304 -4.31 3.30 18.37
CA SER A 304 -3.64 4.58 18.08
C SER A 304 -3.92 5.63 19.15
N ARG A 305 -2.89 6.36 19.55
CA ARG A 305 -3.01 7.45 20.55
C ARG A 305 -3.76 8.68 20.01
N SER A 306 -3.77 8.84 18.69
CA SER A 306 -4.38 9.96 17.97
C SER A 306 -5.01 9.48 16.65
N TYR A 307 -5.85 10.30 16.04
CA TYR A 307 -6.58 9.94 14.82
C TYR A 307 -5.71 9.81 13.56
N ASN A 308 -4.45 10.27 13.60
CA ASN A 308 -3.56 10.42 12.44
C ASN A 308 -2.17 9.81 12.65
N VAL A 309 -2.01 8.89 13.60
CA VAL A 309 -0.71 8.25 13.92
C VAL A 309 -0.66 6.76 13.53
N GLY A 310 -1.78 6.16 13.14
CA GLY A 310 -1.84 4.78 12.71
C GLY A 310 -1.16 3.82 13.69
N PRO A 311 -0.40 2.83 13.20
CA PRO A 311 0.28 1.86 14.07
C PRO A 311 1.58 2.40 14.72
N ASP A 312 2.00 3.64 14.44
CA ASP A 312 3.31 4.16 14.88
C ASP A 312 3.32 4.52 16.37
N GLU A 313 2.18 4.98 16.88
CA GLU A 313 2.01 5.34 18.29
C GLU A 313 0.72 4.71 18.83
N MET A 314 0.88 3.61 19.58
CA MET A 314 -0.25 2.87 20.13
C MET A 314 -0.17 2.75 21.65
N VAL A 315 -1.32 2.61 22.28
CA VAL A 315 -1.45 2.37 23.72
C VAL A 315 -2.47 1.25 23.95
N ARG A 316 -2.18 0.36 24.90
CA ARG A 316 -3.11 -0.72 25.25
C ARG A 316 -4.26 -0.14 26.07
N VAL A 317 -5.48 -0.28 25.57
CA VAL A 317 -6.70 0.21 26.22
C VAL A 317 -7.75 -0.89 26.29
N PRO A 318 -8.66 -0.85 27.29
CA PRO A 318 -9.88 -1.64 27.25
C PRO A 318 -10.73 -1.26 26.04
N VAL A 319 -11.19 -2.25 25.28
CA VAL A 319 -12.05 -2.05 24.10
C VAL A 319 -13.41 -2.71 24.24
N GLY A 320 -13.60 -3.57 25.26
CA GLY A 320 -14.89 -4.18 25.54
C GLY A 320 -14.81 -5.33 26.54
N VAL A 321 -15.91 -6.08 26.63
CA VAL A 321 -16.03 -7.32 27.39
C VAL A 321 -16.77 -8.35 26.54
N VAL A 322 -16.44 -9.63 26.68
CA VAL A 322 -17.11 -10.75 26.00
C VAL A 322 -17.53 -11.81 27.02
N GLY A 323 -18.71 -12.39 26.81
CA GLY A 323 -19.23 -13.49 27.62
C GLY A 323 -18.46 -14.80 27.38
N ALA A 324 -18.53 -15.73 28.33
CA ALA A 324 -17.84 -17.01 28.22
C ALA A 324 -18.35 -17.86 27.04
N GLU A 325 -19.63 -17.72 26.71
CA GLU A 325 -20.31 -18.38 25.59
C GLU A 325 -19.84 -17.90 24.21
N GLN A 326 -19.25 -16.71 24.15
CA GLN A 326 -18.74 -16.10 22.92
C GLN A 326 -17.30 -16.51 22.61
N VAL A 327 -16.60 -17.14 23.57
CA VAL A 327 -15.22 -17.58 23.43
C VAL A 327 -15.19 -19.09 23.21
N ARG A 328 -14.94 -19.51 21.98
CA ARG A 328 -14.70 -20.92 21.65
C ARG A 328 -13.19 -21.24 21.76
N GLY A 329 -12.88 -22.48 22.12
CA GLY A 329 -11.52 -22.94 22.47
C GLY A 329 -10.47 -22.65 21.40
#